data_AF-A0A4R0PD01-F1
#
_entry.id   AF-A0A4R0PD01-F1
#
_cell.length_a   1.000
_cell.length_b   1.000
_cell.length_c   1.000
_cell.angle_alpha   90.00
_cell.angle_beta   90.00
_cell.angle_gamma   90.00
#
_symmetry.space_group_name_H-M   'P 1'
#
loop_
_entity.id
_entity.type
_entity.pdbx_description
1 polymer ?
#
loop_
_entity_poly.entity_id
_entity_poly.type
_entity_poly.pdbx_seq_one_letter_code
_entity_poly.pdbx_strand_id
1 'polypeptide(L)' 'MEHIENRLVMTAREVAAALGWKTENSFRQHRLDLEAHGFPAKLPGINGWSRAAVERWVATNGETWLPADLVLEEGPA' A
#
# COMPACT_ATOMS: atom_id res chain seq x y z
N MET A 1 -0.09 -16.68 -19.96
CA MET A 1 -0.50 -15.84 -18.82
C MET A 1 0.63 -14.86 -18.58
N GLU A 2 0.52 -13.71 -19.20
CA GLU A 2 1.59 -12.72 -19.37
C GLU A 2 1.88 -11.92 -18.08
N HIS A 3 3.15 -11.97 -17.68
CA HIS A 3 3.92 -11.03 -16.86
C HIS A 3 3.24 -10.34 -15.66
N ILE A 4 3.22 -11.03 -14.51
CA ILE A 4 3.00 -10.40 -13.19
C ILE A 4 4.30 -9.77 -12.65
N GLU A 5 5.42 -9.98 -13.34
CA GLU A 5 6.75 -9.69 -12.83
C GLU A 5 7.27 -8.31 -13.29
N ASN A 6 7.69 -7.49 -12.32
CA ASN A 6 8.59 -6.34 -12.49
C ASN A 6 7.99 -4.92 -12.63
N ARG A 7 6.85 -4.60 -11.98
CA ARG A 7 6.63 -3.20 -11.56
C ARG A 7 7.30 -2.95 -10.21
N LEU A 8 8.51 -2.42 -10.25
CA LEU A 8 9.26 -1.94 -9.08
C LEU A 8 8.54 -0.78 -8.37
N VAL A 9 7.58 -0.14 -9.06
CA VAL A 9 6.90 1.07 -8.60
C VAL A 9 5.39 0.88 -8.60
N MET A 10 4.75 1.26 -7.49
CA MET A 10 3.30 1.38 -7.33
C MET A 10 2.85 2.83 -7.46
N THR A 11 1.74 3.04 -8.14
CA THR A 11 1.01 4.31 -8.15
C THR A 11 0.21 4.51 -6.87
N ALA A 12 -0.26 5.73 -6.61
CA ALA A 12 -1.04 6.04 -5.41
C ALA A 12 -2.32 5.20 -5.34
N ARG A 13 -2.97 4.94 -6.48
CA ARG A 13 -4.11 4.03 -6.58
C ARG A 13 -3.77 2.59 -6.21
N GLU A 14 -2.61 2.08 -6.65
CA GLU A 14 -2.16 0.73 -6.31
C GLU A 14 -1.81 0.63 -4.82
N VAL A 15 -1.17 1.66 -4.25
CA VAL A 15 -0.89 1.73 -2.81
C VAL A 15 -2.18 1.76 -2.00
N ALA A 16 -3.16 2.57 -2.41
CA ALA A 16 -4.48 2.61 -1.77
C ALA A 16 -5.14 1.22 -1.77
N ALA A 17 -5.11 0.52 -2.90
CA ALA A 17 -5.64 -0.83 -3.00
C ALA A 17 -4.89 -1.83 -2.10
N ALA A 18 -3.57 -1.72 -1.98
CA ALA A 18 -2.77 -2.55 -1.09
C ALA A 18 -3.07 -2.30 0.41
N LEU A 19 -3.51 -1.09 0.74
CA LEU A 19 -3.98 -0.70 2.09
C LEU A 19 -5.48 -0.99 2.30
N GLY A 20 -6.15 -1.64 1.35
CA GLY A 20 -7.59 -1.91 1.43
C GLY A 20 -8.48 -0.67 1.27
N TRP A 21 -7.93 0.45 0.80
CA TRP A 21 -8.67 1.70 0.60
C TRP A 21 -9.31 1.74 -0.79
N LYS A 22 -10.59 2.12 -0.83
CA LYS A 22 -11.37 2.15 -2.09
C LYS A 22 -10.97 3.30 -3.01
N THR A 23 -10.34 4.35 -2.49
CA THR A 23 -9.99 5.53 -3.30
C THR A 23 -8.55 6.00 -3.08
N GLU A 24 -7.93 6.44 -4.18
CA GLU A 24 -6.64 7.12 -4.14
C GLU A 24 -6.69 8.41 -3.31
N ASN A 25 -7.85 9.09 -3.27
CA ASN A 25 -7.99 10.34 -2.55
C ASN A 25 -7.83 10.14 -1.04
N SER A 26 -8.43 9.08 -0.48
CA SER A 26 -8.18 8.65 0.91
C SER A 26 -6.69 8.44 1.14
N PHE A 27 -5.99 7.78 0.21
CA PHE A 27 -4.54 7.63 0.33
C PHE A 27 -3.78 8.95 0.35
N ARG A 28 -4.10 9.87 -0.55
CA ARG A 28 -3.43 11.19 -0.60
C ARG A 28 -3.68 12.02 0.65
N GLN A 29 -4.88 11.94 1.25
CA GLN A 29 -5.24 12.67 2.46
C GLN A 29 -4.51 12.14 3.69
N HIS A 30 -4.36 10.82 3.80
CA HIS A 30 -3.68 10.17 4.93
C HIS A 30 -2.18 9.94 4.68
N ARG A 31 -1.67 10.28 3.50
CA ARG A 31 -0.26 10.06 3.14
C ARG A 31 0.71 10.69 4.14
N LEU A 32 0.47 11.94 4.54
CA LEU A 32 1.38 12.66 5.46
C LEU A 32 1.44 11.98 6.83
N ASP A 33 0.30 11.46 7.28
CA ASP A 33 0.17 10.72 8.52
C ASP A 33 0.89 9.37 8.43
N LEU A 34 0.67 8.62 7.34
CA LEU A 34 1.41 7.40 7.03
C LEU A 34 2.93 7.64 7.00
N GLU A 35 3.40 8.69 6.32
CA GLU A 35 4.82 9.07 6.25
C GLU A 35 5.39 9.38 7.66
N ALA A 36 4.60 10.00 8.55
CA ALA A 36 4.97 10.20 9.96
C ALA A 36 5.07 8.88 10.74
N HIS A 37 4.28 7.88 10.36
CA HIS A 37 4.31 6.51 10.89
C HIS A 37 5.35 5.60 10.19
N GLY A 38 6.26 6.17 9.38
CA GLY A 38 7.34 5.44 8.73
C GLY A 38 6.96 4.75 7.43
N PHE A 39 5.83 5.12 6.82
CA PHE A 39 5.49 4.71 5.46
C PHE A 39 6.56 5.20 4.47
N PRO A 40 6.94 4.41 3.46
CA PRO A 40 7.98 4.80 2.51
C PRO A 40 7.62 6.11 1.80
N ALA A 41 8.58 7.02 1.72
CA ALA A 41 8.45 8.24 0.94
C ALA A 41 8.35 7.92 -0.56
N LYS A 42 7.81 8.88 -1.31
CA LYS A 42 7.69 8.80 -2.76
C LYS A 42 9.07 8.80 -3.42
N LEU A 43 9.24 8.02 -4.49
CA LEU A 43 10.51 7.92 -5.20
C LEU A 43 10.87 9.24 -5.91
N PRO A 44 12.13 9.71 -5.81
CA PRO A 44 12.56 10.94 -6.48
C PRO A 44 12.52 10.75 -8.00
N GLY A 45 11.89 11.70 -8.70
CA GLY A 45 11.76 11.66 -10.16
C GLY A 45 10.68 10.72 -10.71
N ILE A 46 9.99 9.95 -9.86
CA ILE A 46 8.93 9.03 -10.26
C ILE A 46 7.64 9.34 -9.49
N ASN A 47 6.50 9.31 -10.19
CA ASN A 47 5.20 9.50 -9.57
C ASN A 47 4.68 8.25 -8.83
N GLY A 48 5.49 7.63 -7.96
CA GLY A 48 5.11 6.41 -7.26
C GLY A 48 6.04 5.99 -6.12
N TRP A 49 5.73 4.84 -5.52
CA TRP A 49 6.42 4.24 -4.37
C TRP A 49 7.05 2.92 -4.74
N SER A 50 8.16 2.57 -4.10
CA SER A 50 8.75 1.23 -4.26
C SER A 50 7.76 0.16 -3.82
N ARG A 51 7.37 -0.72 -4.73
CA ARG A 51 6.42 -1.80 -4.46
C ARG A 51 6.83 -2.63 -3.23
N ALA A 52 8.08 -3.09 -3.23
CA ALA A 52 8.63 -3.90 -2.13
C ALA A 52 8.62 -3.16 -0.78
N ALA A 53 8.83 -1.84 -0.77
CA ALA A 53 8.81 -1.05 0.46
C ALA A 53 7.37 -0.92 1.00
N VAL A 54 6.41 -0.69 0.11
CA VAL A 54 4.98 -0.62 0.46
C VAL A 54 4.51 -1.98 0.96
N GLU A 55 4.74 -3.06 0.22
CA GLU A 55 4.36 -4.42 0.61
C GLU A 55 4.96 -4.81 1.96
N ARG A 56 6.24 -4.49 2.21
CA ARG A 56 6.87 -4.74 3.52
C ARG A 56 6.27 -3.90 4.63
N TRP A 57 5.97 -2.63 4.37
CA TRP A 57 5.34 -1.76 5.37
C TRP A 57 3.92 -2.24 5.69
N VAL A 58 3.13 -2.62 4.69
CA VAL A 58 1.79 -3.20 4.85
C VAL A 58 1.85 -4.54 5.59
N ALA A 59 2.82 -5.40 5.29
CA ALA A 59 3.00 -6.64 6.04
C ALA A 59 3.40 -6.43 7.51
N THR A 60 3.98 -5.27 7.86
CA THR A 60 4.46 -4.96 9.22
C THR A 60 3.46 -4.11 10.02
N ASN A 61 2.74 -3.19 9.36
CA ASN A 61 1.88 -2.18 9.98
C ASN A 61 0.45 -2.18 9.40
N GLY A 62 0.21 -2.92 8.32
CA GLY A 62 -1.05 -2.89 7.57
C GLY A 62 -2.25 -3.25 8.43
N GLU A 63 -2.13 -4.17 9.38
CA GLU A 63 -3.23 -4.52 10.29
C GLU A 63 -3.77 -3.33 11.11
N THR A 64 -2.97 -2.28 11.32
CA THR A 64 -3.41 -1.06 12.03
C THR A 64 -4.17 -0.09 11.13
N TRP A 65 -3.98 -0.16 9.81
CA TRP A 65 -4.47 0.83 8.84
C TRP A 65 -5.40 0.24 7.77
N LEU A 66 -5.49 -1.08 7.71
CA LEU A 66 -6.49 -1.82 6.97
C LEU A 66 -7.84 -1.56 7.65
N PRO A 67 -8.84 -1.03 6.92
CA PRO A 67 -10.18 -0.96 7.47
C PRO A 67 -10.62 -2.39 7.83
N ALA A 68 -11.18 -2.59 9.02
CA ALA A 68 -11.63 -3.89 9.55
C ALA A 68 -12.64 -4.65 8.64
N ASP A 69 -13.09 -4.01 7.56
CA ASP A 69 -13.98 -4.52 6.52
C ASP A 69 -13.28 -5.46 5.51
N LEU A 70 -11.94 -5.57 5.56
CA LEU A 70 -11.13 -6.37 4.62
C LEU A 70 -10.39 -7.54 5.27
N VAL A 71 -10.89 -8.03 6.40
CA VAL A 71 -10.50 -9.35 6.91
C VAL A 71 -11.09 -10.39 5.96
N LEU A 72 -10.30 -10.78 4.95
CA LEU A 72 -10.51 -12.05 4.28
C LEU A 72 -10.31 -13.14 5.33
N GLU A 73 -11.41 -13.78 5.71
CA GLU A 73 -11.49 -14.97 6.55
C GLU A 73 -10.71 -16.15 5.95
N GLU A 74 -9.38 -16.12 5.96
CA GLU A 74 -8.57 -17.28 5.58
C GLU A 74 -7.53 -17.58 6.66
N GLY A 75 -7.98 -18.32 7.67
CA GLY A 75 -7.13 -19.19 8.48
C GLY A 75 -7.99 -20.10 9.36
N PRO A 76 -7.51 -21.29 9.79
CA PRO A 76 -6.62 -22.27 9.15
C PRO A 76 -7.38 -23.57 8.78
N ALA A 77 -6.76 -24.47 8.01
CA ALA A 77 -7.17 -25.87 7.89
C ALA A 77 -6.38 -26.75 8.87
#